data_AF-A0AA38CGD0-F1
#
_entry.id   AF-A0AA38CGD0-F1
#
_cell.length_a   1.000
_cell.length_b   1.000
_cell.length_c   1.000
_cell.angle_alpha   90.00
_cell.angle_beta   90.00
_cell.angle_gamma   90.00
#
_symmetry.space_group_name_H-M   'P 1'
#
loop_
_entity.id
_entity.type
_entity.pdbx_description
1 polymer ?
#
loop_
_entity_poly.entity_id
_entity_poly.type
_entity_poly.pdbx_seq_one_letter_code
_entity_poly.pdbx_strand_id
1 'polypeptide(L)'
;VHSTIERYMKTCSKERERQEIIDLNTKDWEMEAKKWRQQIDILTNQKRNLEGENLSSLNIKDLKQLEMFLERGLSNVLSKKDELLLQEIEAIKNRECVLLVENQFLRGKVAESHISRNMNASCSLEWSFPQ
;
A
#
# COMPACT_ATOMS: atom_id res chain seq x y z
N VAL A 1 57.19 9.38 -48.39
CA VAL A 1 57.63 9.33 -46.98
C VAL A 1 56.94 10.40 -46.13
N HIS A 2 57.02 11.68 -46.48
CA HIS A 2 56.41 12.78 -45.71
C HIS A 2 54.87 12.66 -45.55
N SER A 3 54.13 12.40 -46.65
CA SER A 3 52.68 12.18 -46.63
C SER A 3 52.23 10.99 -45.74
N THR A 4 53.05 9.94 -45.68
CA THR A 4 52.75 8.76 -44.86
C THR A 4 52.92 9.05 -43.37
N ILE A 5 53.94 9.83 -43.02
CA ILE A 5 54.21 10.28 -41.65
C ILE A 5 53.09 11.22 -41.19
N GLU A 6 52.71 12.18 -42.02
CA GLU A 6 51.66 13.15 -41.69
C GLU A 6 50.30 12.48 -41.48
N ARG A 7 49.97 11.50 -42.35
CA ARG A 7 48.78 10.65 -42.16
C ARG A 7 48.84 9.87 -40.85
N TYR A 8 49.97 9.27 -40.52
CA TYR A 8 50.16 8.52 -39.26
C TYR A 8 49.98 9.43 -38.04
N MET A 9 50.62 10.61 -38.03
CA MET A 9 50.49 11.60 -36.94
C MET A 9 49.04 12.05 -36.74
N LYS A 10 48.30 12.27 -37.84
CA LYS A 10 46.87 12.63 -37.80
C LYS A 10 46.01 11.51 -37.22
N THR A 11 46.31 10.25 -37.55
CA THR A 11 45.61 9.09 -36.98
C THR A 11 45.90 8.91 -35.49
N CYS A 12 47.16 9.06 -35.06
CA CYS A 12 47.53 9.01 -33.65
C CYS A 12 46.87 10.14 -32.83
N SER A 13 46.77 11.35 -33.39
CA SER A 13 46.10 12.47 -32.74
C SER A 13 44.61 12.19 -32.50
N LYS A 14 43.91 11.63 -33.51
CA LYS A 14 42.49 11.27 -33.38
C LYS A 14 42.26 10.16 -32.37
N GLU A 15 43.15 9.17 -32.32
CA GLU A 15 43.05 8.10 -31.33
C GLU A 15 43.24 8.62 -29.90
N ARG A 16 44.18 9.56 -29.70
CA ARG A 16 44.36 10.23 -28.40
C ARG A 16 43.11 11.00 -27.98
N GLU A 17 42.54 11.80 -28.87
CA GLU A 17 41.30 12.55 -28.62
C GLU A 17 40.14 11.61 -28.27
N ARG A 18 40.03 10.49 -29.00
CA ARG A 18 39.03 9.45 -28.72
C ARG A 18 39.22 8.84 -27.33
N GLN A 19 40.45 8.55 -26.95
CA GLN A 19 40.76 8.00 -25.63
C GLN A 19 40.45 9.01 -24.52
N GLU A 20 40.78 10.28 -24.69
CA GLU A 20 40.45 11.34 -23.74
C GLU A 20 38.94 11.46 -23.51
N ILE A 21 38.13 11.38 -24.58
CA ILE A 21 36.67 11.37 -24.48
C ILE A 21 36.16 10.15 -23.70
N ILE A 22 36.73 8.96 -23.96
CA ILE A 22 36.35 7.73 -23.25
C ILE A 22 36.71 7.84 -21.76
N ASP A 23 37.90 8.36 -21.44
CA ASP A 23 38.36 8.51 -20.06
C ASP A 23 37.51 9.54 -19.29
N LEU A 24 37.14 10.65 -19.93
CA LEU A 24 36.20 11.64 -19.39
C LEU A 24 34.84 11.01 -19.09
N ASN A 25 34.24 10.35 -20.08
CA ASN A 25 32.95 9.67 -19.91
C ASN A 25 33.02 8.61 -18.80
N THR A 26 34.10 7.85 -18.73
CA THR A 26 34.28 6.82 -17.69
C THR A 26 34.30 7.45 -16.29
N LYS A 27 35.03 8.56 -16.13
CA LYS A 27 35.06 9.31 -14.86
C LYS A 27 33.69 9.87 -14.48
N ASP A 28 32.92 10.36 -15.45
CA ASP A 28 31.57 10.87 -15.20
C ASP A 28 30.65 9.75 -14.68
N TRP A 29 30.68 8.57 -15.30
CA TRP A 29 29.92 7.41 -14.84
C TRP A 29 30.37 6.92 -13.45
N GLU A 30 31.67 6.92 -13.17
CA GLU A 30 32.20 6.57 -11.85
C GLU A 30 31.72 7.54 -10.76
N MET A 31 31.72 8.84 -11.06
CA MET A 31 31.25 9.88 -10.15
C MET A 31 29.76 9.74 -9.87
N GLU A 32 28.96 9.53 -10.91
CA GLU A 32 27.52 9.34 -10.76
C GLU A 32 27.22 8.05 -9.97
N ALA A 33 27.93 6.95 -10.25
CA ALA A 33 27.80 5.72 -9.48
C ALA A 33 28.20 5.88 -8.00
N LYS A 34 29.20 6.73 -7.71
CA LYS A 34 29.59 7.04 -6.33
C LYS A 34 28.50 7.85 -5.61
N LYS A 35 27.92 8.84 -6.28
CA LYS A 35 26.80 9.64 -5.76
C LYS A 35 25.61 8.77 -5.41
N TRP A 36 25.22 7.85 -6.29
CA TRP A 36 24.09 6.93 -6.00
C TRP A 36 24.40 5.96 -4.86
N ARG A 37 25.62 5.44 -4.77
CA ARG A 37 26.04 4.61 -3.62
C ARG A 37 25.94 5.38 -2.30
N GLN A 38 26.41 6.61 -2.25
CA GLN A 38 26.27 7.46 -1.06
C GLN A 38 24.80 7.69 -0.69
N GLN A 39 23.93 7.91 -1.68
CA GLN A 39 22.50 8.07 -1.43
C GLN A 39 21.87 6.80 -0.84
N ILE A 40 22.25 5.63 -1.35
CA ILE A 40 21.80 4.33 -0.81
C ILE A 40 22.26 4.16 0.64
N ASP A 41 23.51 4.48 0.95
CA ASP A 41 24.06 4.35 2.30
C ASP A 41 23.31 5.27 3.29
N ILE A 42 23.04 6.52 2.88
CA ILE A 42 22.26 7.47 3.69
C ILE A 42 20.86 6.92 3.98
N LEU A 43 20.13 6.48 2.95
CA LEU A 43 18.78 5.94 3.11
C LEU A 43 18.76 4.66 3.95
N THR A 44 19.75 3.79 3.77
CA THR A 44 19.89 2.56 4.55
C THR A 44 20.14 2.87 6.02
N ASN A 45 21.00 3.84 6.33
CA ASN A 45 21.26 4.25 7.69
C ASN A 45 20.03 4.92 8.33
N GLN A 46 19.32 5.76 7.58
CA GLN A 46 18.06 6.35 8.04
C GLN A 46 17.01 5.28 8.38
N LYS A 47 16.88 4.25 7.53
CA LYS A 47 16.01 3.10 7.80
C LYS A 47 16.39 2.39 9.10
N ARG A 48 17.68 2.06 9.28
CA ARG A 48 18.17 1.41 10.51
C ARG A 48 17.84 2.23 11.75
N ASN A 49 18.01 3.54 11.69
CA ASN A 49 17.65 4.43 12.80
C ASN A 49 16.14 4.39 13.09
N LEU A 50 15.29 4.39 12.06
CA LEU A 50 13.83 4.23 12.22
C LEU A 50 13.46 2.87 12.83
N GLU A 51 14.25 1.83 12.56
CA GLU A 51 14.11 0.49 13.16
C GLU A 51 14.70 0.41 14.58
N GLY A 52 15.25 1.51 15.11
CA GLY A 52 15.82 1.59 16.46
C GLY A 52 17.27 1.09 16.56
N GLU A 53 17.96 0.91 15.44
CA GLU A 53 19.36 0.51 15.39
C GLU A 53 20.31 1.72 15.35
N ASN A 54 21.57 1.53 15.75
CA ASN A 54 22.66 2.53 15.67
C ASN A 54 22.37 3.91 16.30
N LEU A 55 21.43 3.98 17.24
CA LEU A 55 20.99 5.24 17.86
C LEU A 55 22.08 5.97 18.64
N SER A 56 23.10 5.25 19.14
CA SER A 56 24.24 5.83 19.84
C SER A 56 25.11 6.73 18.97
N SER A 57 25.00 6.61 17.63
CA SER A 57 25.72 7.46 16.69
C SER A 57 25.03 8.80 16.43
N LEU A 58 23.77 8.95 16.85
CA LEU A 58 22.98 10.16 16.67
C LEU A 58 23.18 11.13 17.83
N ASN A 59 23.19 12.43 17.51
CA ASN A 59 23.15 13.46 18.54
C ASN A 59 21.71 13.66 19.06
N ILE A 60 21.56 14.43 20.13
CA ILE A 60 20.26 14.67 20.78
C ILE A 60 19.24 15.32 19.83
N LYS A 61 19.70 16.21 18.93
CA LYS A 61 18.80 16.88 17.98
C LYS A 61 18.25 15.89 16.98
N ASP A 62 19.10 15.02 16.44
CA ASP A 62 18.71 14.01 15.46
C ASP A 62 17.82 12.94 16.10
N LEU A 63 18.10 12.54 17.35
CA LEU A 63 17.23 11.66 18.12
C LEU A 63 15.82 12.24 18.33
N LYS A 64 15.72 13.52 18.69
CA LYS A 64 14.41 14.20 18.82
C LYS A 64 13.66 14.26 17.49
N GLN A 65 14.36 14.50 16.38
CA GLN A 65 13.73 14.49 15.06
C GLN A 65 13.22 13.09 14.68
N LEU A 66 13.99 12.05 15.01
CA LEU A 66 13.60 10.66 14.81
C LEU A 66 12.35 10.30 15.62
N GLU A 67 12.32 10.66 16.90
CA GLU A 67 11.17 10.47 17.79
C GLU A 67 9.91 11.15 17.22
N MET A 68 9.99 12.44 16.87
CA MET A 68 8.86 13.17 16.27
C MET A 68 8.35 12.53 14.97
N PHE A 69 9.26 12.01 14.14
CA PHE A 69 8.88 11.34 12.90
C PHE A 69 8.14 10.03 13.16
N LEU A 70 8.63 9.23 14.11
CA LEU A 70 8.00 7.98 14.53
C LEU A 70 6.64 8.21 15.18
N GLU A 71 6.53 9.20 16.07
CA GLU A 71 5.27 9.59 16.71
C GLU A 71 4.22 9.98 15.67
N ARG A 72 4.59 10.82 14.70
CA ARG A 72 3.68 11.22 13.62
C ARG A 72 3.28 10.04 12.74
N GLY A 73 4.23 9.17 12.40
CA GLY A 73 3.96 7.94 11.65
C GLY A 73 2.98 7.03 12.37
N LEU A 74 3.21 6.80 13.67
CA LEU A 74 2.35 6.00 14.53
C LEU A 74 0.94 6.61 14.63
N SER A 75 0.85 7.92 14.87
CA SER A 75 -0.43 8.64 14.92
C SER A 75 -1.23 8.46 13.63
N ASN A 76 -0.58 8.57 12.47
CA ASN A 76 -1.24 8.38 11.17
C ASN A 76 -1.75 6.95 10.99
N VAL A 77 -0.94 5.94 11.35
CA VAL A 77 -1.32 4.52 11.25
C VAL A 77 -2.50 4.22 12.17
N LEU A 78 -2.46 4.68 13.42
CA LEU A 78 -3.57 4.49 14.37
C LEU A 78 -4.84 5.17 13.89
N SER A 79 -4.74 6.42 13.44
CA SER A 79 -5.89 7.17 12.91
C SER A 79 -6.53 6.44 11.72
N LYS A 80 -5.71 5.90 10.81
CA LYS A 80 -6.25 5.16 9.66
C LYS A 80 -6.87 3.82 10.08
N LYS A 81 -6.27 3.13 11.04
CA LYS A 81 -6.83 1.89 11.61
C LYS A 81 -8.20 2.18 12.23
N ASP A 82 -8.32 3.24 13.02
CA ASP A 82 -9.57 3.59 13.68
C ASP A 82 -10.65 3.99 12.68
N GLU A 83 -10.31 4.75 11.64
CA GLU A 83 -11.21 5.07 10.53
C GLU A 83 -11.78 3.80 9.86
N LEU A 84 -10.92 2.84 9.52
CA LEU A 84 -11.32 1.58 8.88
C LEU A 84 -12.16 0.70 9.80
N LEU A 85 -11.81 0.62 11.09
CA LEU A 85 -12.58 -0.13 12.07
C LEU A 85 -13.98 0.47 12.27
N LEU A 86 -14.09 1.80 12.30
CA LEU A 86 -15.39 2.47 12.40
C LEU A 86 -16.26 2.19 11.18
N GLN A 87 -15.68 2.25 9.96
CA GLN A 87 -16.38 1.89 8.72
C GLN A 87 -16.89 0.44 8.76
N GLU A 88 -16.07 -0.51 9.23
CA GLU A 88 -16.48 -1.91 9.32
C GLU A 88 -17.60 -2.12 10.35
N ILE A 89 -17.51 -1.48 11.52
CA ILE A 89 -18.57 -1.52 12.55
C ILE A 89 -19.89 -0.99 11.97
N GLU A 90 -19.85 0.12 11.23
CA GLU A 90 -21.05 0.71 10.61
C GLU A 90 -21.63 -0.23 9.54
N ALA A 91 -20.80 -0.81 8.69
CA ALA A 91 -21.23 -1.77 7.67
C ALA A 91 -21.93 -2.99 8.29
N ILE A 92 -21.37 -3.54 9.37
CA ILE A 92 -21.95 -4.67 10.10
C ILE A 92 -23.30 -4.28 10.71
N LYS A 93 -23.40 -3.13 11.38
CA LYS A 93 -24.66 -2.64 11.99
C LYS A 93 -25.76 -2.44 10.94
N ASN A 94 -25.41 -1.87 9.79
CA ASN A 94 -26.36 -1.68 8.70
C ASN A 94 -26.86 -3.03 8.16
N ARG A 95 -25.95 -4.01 8.00
CA ARG A 95 -26.30 -5.37 7.59
C ARG A 95 -27.21 -6.05 8.61
N GLU A 96 -26.90 -5.93 9.90
CA GLU A 96 -27.74 -6.45 10.98
C GLU A 96 -29.15 -5.87 10.92
N CYS A 97 -29.28 -4.54 10.77
CA CYS A 97 -30.58 -3.87 10.64
C CYS A 97 -31.40 -4.41 9.46
N VAL A 98 -30.80 -4.53 8.27
CA VAL A 98 -31.46 -5.07 7.08
C VAL A 98 -31.94 -6.51 7.33
N LEU A 99 -31.08 -7.35 7.90
CA LEU A 99 -31.44 -8.75 8.19
C LEU A 99 -32.54 -8.86 9.25
N LEU A 100 -32.55 -8.00 10.26
CA LEU A 100 -33.61 -7.98 11.27
C LEU A 100 -34.96 -7.62 10.66
N VAL A 101 -35.01 -6.60 9.80
CA VAL A 101 -36.22 -6.19 9.08
C VAL A 101 -36.72 -7.31 8.18
N GLU A 102 -35.83 -7.92 7.40
CA GLU A 102 -36.18 -9.04 6.51
C GLU A 102 -36.67 -10.25 7.30
N ASN A 103 -36.00 -10.60 8.42
CA ASN A 103 -36.41 -11.71 9.27
C ASN A 103 -37.81 -11.49 9.87
N GLN A 104 -38.09 -10.27 10.34
CA GLN A 104 -39.41 -9.91 10.86
C GLN A 104 -40.49 -10.04 9.79
N PHE A 105 -40.23 -9.54 8.58
CA PHE A 105 -41.14 -9.64 7.45
C PHE A 105 -41.43 -11.10 7.07
N LEU A 106 -40.40 -11.94 6.99
CA LEU A 106 -40.55 -13.36 6.68
C LEU A 106 -41.34 -14.11 7.76
N ARG A 107 -41.11 -13.81 9.05
CA ARG A 107 -41.91 -14.37 10.15
C ARG A 107 -43.39 -14.01 10.05
N GLY A 108 -43.70 -12.77 9.66
CA GLY A 108 -45.08 -12.35 9.38
C GLY A 108 -45.73 -13.17 8.27
N LYS A 109 -45.05 -13.31 7.12
CA LYS A 109 -45.53 -14.13 5.99
C LYS A 109 -45.75 -15.60 6.36
N VAL A 110 -44.87 -16.16 7.17
CA VAL A 110 -45.01 -17.54 7.66
C VAL A 110 -46.26 -17.67 8.53
N ALA A 111 -46.49 -16.75 9.47
CA ALA A 111 -47.68 -16.74 10.30
C ALA A 111 -48.98 -16.62 9.47
N GLU A 112 -49.03 -15.68 8.51
CA GLU A 112 -50.16 -15.52 7.58
C GLU A 112 -50.43 -16.80 6.76
N SER A 113 -49.38 -17.46 6.29
CA SER A 113 -49.49 -18.71 5.53
C SER A 113 -50.04 -19.85 6.38
N HIS A 114 -49.65 -19.94 7.66
CA HIS A 114 -50.20 -20.91 8.60
C HIS A 114 -51.67 -20.65 8.90
N ILE A 115 -52.06 -19.39 9.12
CA ILE A 115 -53.46 -19.00 9.33
C ILE A 115 -54.30 -19.35 8.10
N SER A 116 -53.83 -19.01 6.91
CA SER A 116 -54.53 -19.28 5.65
C SER A 116 -54.72 -20.79 5.41
N ARG A 117 -53.69 -21.60 5.67
CA ARG A 117 -53.81 -23.07 5.60
C ARG A 117 -54.82 -23.62 6.60
N ASN A 118 -54.81 -23.12 7.84
CA ASN A 118 -55.72 -23.59 8.87
C ASN A 118 -57.18 -23.21 8.55
N MET A 119 -57.43 -21.97 8.11
CA MET A 119 -58.74 -21.53 7.63
C MET A 119 -59.26 -22.40 6.47
N ASN A 120 -58.40 -22.70 5.49
CA ASN A 120 -58.78 -23.56 4.36
C ASN A 120 -59.09 -25.00 4.82
N ALA A 121 -58.34 -25.54 5.78
CA ALA A 121 -58.60 -26.86 6.34
C ALA A 121 -59.93 -26.91 7.12
N SER A 122 -60.20 -25.90 7.96
CA SER A 122 -61.46 -25.78 8.70
C SER A 122 -62.66 -25.63 7.77
N CYS A 123 -62.58 -24.76 6.77
CA CYS A 123 -63.64 -24.59 5.78
C CYS A 123 -63.88 -25.89 5.00
N SER A 124 -62.82 -26.59 4.56
CA SER A 124 -62.96 -27.87 3.86
C SER A 124 -63.64 -28.95 4.71
N LEU A 125 -63.39 -28.98 6.02
CA LEU A 125 -64.05 -29.90 6.96
C LEU A 125 -65.53 -29.57 7.14
N GLU A 126 -65.88 -28.28 7.16
CA GLU A 126 -67.27 -27.79 7.32
C GLU A 126 -68.15 -28.19 6.11
N TRP A 127 -67.61 -28.21 4.90
CA TRP A 127 -68.31 -28.66 3.69
C TRP A 127 -68.27 -30.19 3.47
N SER A 128 -67.56 -30.95 4.31
CA SER A 128 -67.40 -32.41 4.16
C SER A 128 -68.39 -33.24 4.98
N PHE A 129 -69.17 -32.62 5.87
CA PHE A 129 -70.22 -33.28 6.65
C PHE A 129 -71.61 -32.95 6.06
N PRO A 130 -72.32 -33.90 5.42
CA PRO A 130 -73.75 -33.74 5.14
C PRO A 130 -74.53 -33.73 6.47
N GLN A 131 -75.50 -32.82 6.59
CA GLN A 131 -76.38 -32.65 7.77
C GLN A 131 -77.06 -33.94 8.22
#